data_AF-A0A1C5BMN3-F1
#
_entry.id   AF-A0A1C5BMN3-F1
#
_cell.length_a   1.000
_cell.length_b   1.000
_cell.length_c   1.000
_cell.angle_alpha   90.00
_cell.angle_beta   90.00
_cell.angle_gamma   90.00
#
_symmetry.space_group_name_H-M   'P 1'
#
loop_
_entity.id
_entity.type
_entity.pdbx_description
1 polymer ?
#
loop_
_entity_poly.entity_id
_entity_poly.type
_entity_poly.pdbx_seq_one_letter_code
_entity_poly.pdbx_strand_id
1 'polypeptide(L)'
;MEGERSTRIIHGHGIRWQGRDYIGAWMTGRTGTQVTVRYQPHHPRAIEVFHAQTHQHLGTVHLADEASEKEIQAVYQARDDRVRRIRRDLAEAQRRRRRRFQPATQPGPARLAGTMTRKQAVAELTATRPARPKDDGVPAGYMPRRVIPGARWAIPTPPASTPEDTA
;
A
#
# COMPACT_ATOMS: atom_id res chain seq x y z
N MET A 1 31.46 -25.00 17.56
CA MET A 1 31.03 -24.94 18.96
C MET A 1 31.64 -23.70 19.58
N GLU A 2 30.85 -22.67 19.81
CA GLU A 2 31.27 -21.46 20.50
C GLU A 2 31.14 -21.67 22.01
N GLY A 3 32.06 -21.11 22.79
CA GLY A 3 32.07 -21.24 24.25
C GLY A 3 31.88 -19.89 24.92
N GLU A 4 30.88 -19.78 25.77
CA GLU A 4 30.73 -18.61 26.62
C GLU A 4 31.71 -18.73 27.79
N ARG A 5 32.47 -17.65 28.05
CA ARG A 5 33.44 -17.61 29.16
C ARG A 5 32.78 -17.35 30.52
N SER A 6 31.49 -17.01 30.52
CA SER A 6 30.75 -16.70 31.75
C SER A 6 30.30 -17.97 32.46
N THR A 7 30.58 -18.03 33.75
CA THR A 7 30.13 -19.10 34.63
C THR A 7 28.64 -18.97 34.94
N ARG A 8 27.94 -20.09 34.96
CA ARG A 8 26.53 -20.24 35.33
C ARG A 8 26.40 -21.23 36.48
N ILE A 9 25.28 -21.20 37.18
CA ILE A 9 24.99 -22.13 38.29
C ILE A 9 23.84 -23.03 37.88
N ILE A 10 23.92 -24.32 38.22
CA ILE A 10 22.79 -25.25 38.08
C ILE A 10 21.79 -24.96 39.21
N HIS A 11 20.58 -24.55 38.85
CA HIS A 11 19.45 -24.37 39.77
C HIS A 11 18.51 -25.58 39.73
N GLY A 12 17.49 -25.59 40.61
CA GLY A 12 16.47 -26.65 40.62
C GLY A 12 15.66 -26.75 39.31
N HIS A 13 15.53 -25.63 38.57
CA HIS A 13 14.90 -25.57 37.25
C HIS A 13 15.90 -25.80 36.09
N GLY A 14 17.13 -26.22 36.39
CA GLY A 14 18.20 -26.40 35.40
C GLY A 14 19.14 -25.20 35.30
N ILE A 15 19.68 -24.97 34.11
CA ILE A 15 20.59 -23.85 33.82
C ILE A 15 19.85 -22.78 33.04
N ARG A 16 19.91 -21.53 33.53
CA ARG A 16 19.41 -20.37 32.80
C ARG A 16 20.47 -19.81 31.86
N TRP A 17 20.19 -19.85 30.55
CA TRP A 17 21.07 -19.36 29.50
C TRP A 17 20.28 -18.60 28.43
N GLN A 18 20.73 -17.41 28.04
CA GLN A 18 20.05 -16.53 27.07
C GLN A 18 18.56 -16.27 27.41
N GLY A 19 18.24 -16.18 28.72
CA GLY A 19 16.88 -15.96 29.21
C GLY A 19 15.95 -17.20 29.15
N ARG A 20 16.50 -18.38 28.85
CA ARG A 20 15.78 -19.64 28.73
C ARG A 20 16.35 -20.67 29.70
N ASP A 21 15.54 -21.62 30.12
CA ASP A 21 15.94 -22.65 31.07
C ASP A 21 16.21 -23.97 30.33
N TYR A 22 17.32 -24.62 30.68
CA TYR A 22 17.79 -25.86 30.06
C TYR A 22 17.93 -26.96 31.11
N ILE A 23 17.44 -28.15 30.79
CA ILE A 23 17.41 -29.30 31.69
C ILE A 23 18.06 -30.51 30.99
N GLY A 24 18.79 -31.29 31.77
CA GLY A 24 19.33 -32.58 31.36
C GLY A 24 19.15 -33.59 32.48
N ALA A 25 18.92 -34.86 32.13
CA ALA A 25 18.67 -35.92 33.13
C ALA A 25 19.80 -36.06 34.18
N TRP A 26 21.04 -35.76 33.78
CA TRP A 26 22.24 -35.83 34.62
C TRP A 26 22.35 -34.70 35.66
N MET A 27 21.49 -33.67 35.59
CA MET A 27 21.52 -32.51 36.51
C MET A 27 20.96 -32.81 37.89
N THR A 28 20.19 -33.88 38.05
CA THR A 28 19.58 -34.25 39.32
C THR A 28 20.66 -34.42 40.40
N GLY A 29 20.51 -33.71 41.52
CA GLY A 29 21.47 -33.73 42.62
C GLY A 29 22.73 -32.87 42.41
N ARG A 30 22.81 -32.07 41.33
CA ARG A 30 23.95 -31.17 41.04
C ARG A 30 23.62 -29.69 41.20
N THR A 31 22.55 -29.36 41.93
CA THR A 31 22.17 -27.97 42.21
C THR A 31 23.30 -27.26 42.96
N GLY A 32 23.63 -26.03 42.53
CA GLY A 32 24.73 -25.24 43.08
C GLY A 32 26.08 -25.41 42.37
N THR A 33 26.21 -26.39 41.46
CA THR A 33 27.46 -26.56 40.68
C THR A 33 27.66 -25.42 39.68
N GLN A 34 28.88 -24.89 39.64
CA GLN A 34 29.30 -23.89 38.67
C GLN A 34 29.73 -24.53 37.34
N VAL A 35 29.20 -24.01 36.24
CA VAL A 35 29.36 -24.57 34.91
C VAL A 35 29.63 -23.51 33.85
N THR A 36 30.22 -23.91 32.74
CA THR A 36 30.38 -23.12 31.52
C THR A 36 29.61 -23.78 30.38
N VAL A 37 29.11 -22.98 29.44
CA VAL A 37 28.23 -23.42 28.37
C VAL A 37 28.95 -23.32 27.03
N ARG A 38 28.83 -24.37 26.21
CA ARG A 38 29.19 -24.34 24.79
C ARG A 38 27.96 -24.64 23.95
N TYR A 39 27.84 -23.97 22.83
CA TYR A 39 26.68 -24.10 21.97
C TYR A 39 27.08 -24.09 20.50
N GLN A 40 26.16 -24.58 19.67
CA GLN A 40 26.27 -24.46 18.22
C GLN A 40 25.46 -23.23 17.78
N PRO A 41 26.07 -22.30 17.03
CA PRO A 41 25.32 -21.22 16.40
C PRO A 41 24.14 -21.78 15.60
N HIS A 42 23.00 -21.09 15.67
CA HIS A 42 21.73 -21.47 15.03
C HIS A 42 21.03 -22.73 15.57
N HIS A 43 21.61 -23.44 16.55
CA HIS A 43 21.01 -24.63 17.17
C HIS A 43 20.89 -24.46 18.69
N PRO A 44 20.04 -23.53 19.18
CA PRO A 44 19.88 -23.27 20.60
C PRO A 44 19.05 -24.35 21.33
N ARG A 45 18.61 -25.41 20.64
CA ARG A 45 17.80 -26.49 21.24
C ARG A 45 18.57 -27.31 22.26
N ALA A 46 19.87 -27.46 22.04
CA ALA A 46 20.75 -28.21 22.90
C ALA A 46 22.03 -27.42 23.14
N ILE A 47 22.53 -27.48 24.36
CA ILE A 47 23.82 -26.88 24.73
C ILE A 47 24.65 -27.92 25.48
N GLU A 48 25.96 -27.81 25.33
CA GLU A 48 26.93 -28.65 26.03
C GLU A 48 27.41 -27.95 27.29
N VAL A 49 27.38 -28.67 28.40
CA VAL A 49 27.73 -28.11 29.71
C VAL A 49 29.04 -28.70 30.19
N PHE A 50 29.91 -27.83 30.67
CA PHE A 50 31.22 -28.18 31.22
C PHE A 50 31.31 -27.66 32.65
N HIS A 51 32.01 -28.37 33.52
CA HIS A 51 32.31 -27.88 34.86
C HIS A 51 33.22 -26.64 34.78
N ALA A 52 32.95 -25.61 35.58
CA ALA A 52 33.64 -24.32 35.44
C ALA A 52 35.14 -24.37 35.77
N GLN A 53 35.54 -25.16 36.77
CA GLN A 53 36.94 -25.24 37.22
C GLN A 53 37.75 -26.31 36.49
N THR A 54 37.24 -27.53 36.43
CA THR A 54 37.92 -28.68 35.80
C THR A 54 37.77 -28.73 34.28
N HIS A 55 36.89 -27.90 33.69
CA HIS A 55 36.52 -27.95 32.27
C HIS A 55 36.06 -29.34 31.79
N GLN A 56 35.64 -30.20 32.71
CA GLN A 56 35.14 -31.53 32.39
C GLN A 56 33.75 -31.43 31.76
N HIS A 57 33.52 -32.17 30.67
CA HIS A 57 32.19 -32.28 30.07
C HIS A 57 31.24 -33.01 31.04
N LEU A 58 30.13 -32.36 31.38
CA LEU A 58 29.10 -32.93 32.25
C LEU A 58 27.99 -33.60 31.45
N GLY A 59 27.66 -33.03 30.30
CA GLY A 59 26.68 -33.57 29.37
C GLY A 59 25.95 -32.50 28.57
N THR A 60 25.11 -32.98 27.65
CA THR A 60 24.20 -32.15 26.85
C THR A 60 22.92 -31.87 27.64
N VAL A 61 22.39 -30.66 27.52
CA VAL A 61 21.09 -30.28 28.08
C VAL A 61 20.19 -29.69 27.01
N HIS A 62 18.88 -29.86 27.19
CA HIS A 62 17.85 -29.48 26.23
C HIS A 62 16.98 -28.36 26.79
N LEU A 63 16.40 -27.56 25.90
CA LEU A 63 15.49 -26.49 26.28
C LEU A 63 14.29 -27.07 27.05
N ALA A 64 14.01 -26.56 28.24
CA ALA A 64 12.98 -27.08 29.13
C ALA A 64 11.56 -26.81 28.63
N ASP A 65 11.33 -25.60 28.10
CA ASP A 65 10.05 -25.11 27.61
C ASP A 65 10.13 -24.90 26.10
N GLU A 66 10.30 -26.00 25.36
CA GLU A 66 10.26 -25.95 23.89
C GLU A 66 8.81 -25.77 23.44
N ALA A 67 8.53 -24.59 22.87
CA ALA A 67 7.22 -24.29 22.31
C ALA A 67 6.80 -25.35 21.29
N SER A 68 5.54 -25.78 21.37
CA SER A 68 4.99 -26.73 20.42
C SER A 68 4.91 -26.13 19.01
N GLU A 69 4.99 -26.98 17.99
CA GLU A 69 4.86 -26.55 16.59
C GLU A 69 3.57 -25.74 16.35
N LYS A 70 2.49 -26.11 17.05
CA LYS A 70 1.20 -25.41 16.98
C LYS A 70 1.29 -23.97 17.51
N GLU A 71 1.98 -23.76 18.62
CA GLU A 71 2.18 -22.42 19.21
C GLU A 71 3.10 -21.58 18.34
N ILE A 72 4.18 -22.16 17.82
CA ILE A 72 5.07 -21.51 16.85
C ILE A 72 4.27 -21.05 15.63
N GLN A 73 3.45 -21.94 15.07
CA GLN A 73 2.60 -21.60 13.93
C GLN A 73 1.57 -20.52 14.26
N ALA A 74 0.95 -20.57 15.44
CA ALA A 74 0.02 -19.52 15.90
C ALA A 74 0.71 -18.15 15.99
N VAL A 75 1.97 -18.10 16.44
CA VAL A 75 2.76 -16.86 16.46
C VAL A 75 3.01 -16.33 15.05
N TYR A 76 3.37 -17.20 14.09
CA TYR A 76 3.55 -16.77 12.70
C TYR A 76 2.27 -16.20 12.11
N GLN A 77 1.14 -16.88 12.31
CA GLN A 77 -0.17 -16.38 11.86
C GLN A 77 -0.52 -15.03 12.49
N ALA A 78 -0.30 -14.88 13.80
CA ALA A 78 -0.55 -13.62 14.50
C ALA A 78 0.33 -12.47 13.97
N ARG A 79 1.58 -12.75 13.59
CA ARG A 79 2.48 -11.77 12.96
C ARG A 79 1.99 -11.36 11.59
N ASP A 80 1.57 -12.31 10.77
CA ASP A 80 1.03 -12.03 9.43
C ASP A 80 -0.25 -11.19 9.49
N ASP A 81 -1.16 -11.54 10.40
CA ASP A 81 -2.39 -10.77 10.62
C ASP A 81 -2.10 -9.35 11.10
N ARG A 82 -1.09 -9.17 11.95
CA ARG A 82 -0.63 -7.85 12.38
C ARG A 82 -0.10 -7.04 11.21
N VAL A 83 0.73 -7.63 10.34
CA VAL A 83 1.23 -6.96 9.13
C VAL A 83 0.08 -6.57 8.21
N ARG A 84 -0.89 -7.47 8.00
CA ARG A 84 -2.09 -7.17 7.20
C ARG A 84 -2.90 -6.02 7.78
N ARG A 85 -3.03 -5.92 9.11
CA ARG A 85 -3.70 -4.80 9.77
C ARG A 85 -2.97 -3.49 9.52
N ILE A 86 -1.67 -3.44 9.77
CA ILE A 86 -0.84 -2.25 9.54
C ILE A 86 -0.93 -1.77 8.08
N ARG A 87 -0.90 -2.69 7.10
CA ARG A 87 -1.06 -2.35 5.68
C ARG A 87 -2.42 -1.73 5.37
N ARG A 88 -3.50 -2.26 5.96
CA ARG A 88 -4.85 -1.70 5.82
C ARG A 88 -4.93 -0.30 6.42
N ASP A 89 -4.40 -0.11 7.61
CA ASP A 89 -4.38 1.18 8.30
C ASP A 89 -3.59 2.22 7.49
N LEU A 90 -2.44 1.84 6.94
CA LEU A 90 -1.65 2.70 6.05
C LEU A 90 -2.41 3.09 4.78
N ALA A 91 -3.10 2.13 4.14
CA ALA A 91 -3.91 2.40 2.97
C ALA A 91 -5.08 3.33 3.28
N GLU A 92 -5.72 3.16 4.44
CA GLU A 92 -6.76 4.08 4.92
C GLU A 92 -6.23 5.48 5.18
N ALA A 93 -5.08 5.60 5.86
CA ALA A 93 -4.43 6.88 6.08
C ALA A 93 -4.09 7.58 4.76
N GLN A 94 -3.57 6.83 3.77
CA GLN A 94 -3.31 7.37 2.44
C GLN A 94 -4.59 7.84 1.73
N ARG A 95 -5.69 7.08 1.82
CA ARG A 95 -7.00 7.49 1.26
C ARG A 95 -7.51 8.76 1.91
N ARG A 96 -7.46 8.85 3.24
CA ARG A 96 -7.86 10.06 4.00
C ARG A 96 -7.00 11.27 3.60
N ARG A 97 -5.68 11.08 3.47
CA ARG A 97 -4.77 12.13 2.98
C ARG A 97 -5.15 12.60 1.58
N ARG A 98 -5.35 11.69 0.63
CA ARG A 98 -5.75 12.04 -0.75
C ARG A 98 -7.05 12.84 -0.79
N ARG A 99 -8.05 12.47 0.03
CA ARG A 99 -9.32 13.21 0.14
C ARG A 99 -9.13 14.60 0.74
N ARG A 100 -8.37 14.71 1.85
CA ARG A 100 -8.14 15.98 2.55
C ARG A 100 -7.37 16.99 1.71
N PHE A 101 -6.38 16.53 0.96
CA PHE A 101 -5.52 17.37 0.12
C PHE A 101 -5.91 17.29 -1.36
N GLN A 102 -7.16 16.92 -1.66
CA GLN A 102 -7.66 16.98 -3.02
C GLN A 102 -7.72 18.45 -3.46
N PRO A 103 -7.10 18.83 -4.59
CA PRO A 103 -7.17 20.20 -5.07
C PRO A 103 -8.62 20.56 -5.40
N ALA A 104 -9.07 21.74 -4.95
CA ALA A 104 -10.41 22.26 -5.20
C ALA A 104 -10.62 22.71 -6.65
N THR A 105 -9.54 22.81 -7.43
CA THR A 105 -9.56 23.15 -8.85
C THR A 105 -9.07 21.95 -9.66
N GLN A 106 -9.78 21.64 -10.74
CA GLN A 106 -9.26 20.71 -11.74
C GLN A 106 -8.36 21.50 -12.71
N PRO A 107 -7.15 21.02 -13.04
CA PRO A 107 -6.33 21.64 -14.06
C PRO A 107 -7.04 21.51 -15.41
N GLY A 108 -7.67 22.60 -15.85
CA GLY A 108 -8.20 22.75 -17.19
C GLY A 108 -7.18 23.45 -18.10
N PRO A 109 -7.38 23.40 -19.43
CA PRO A 109 -6.56 24.19 -20.35
C PRO A 109 -6.62 25.66 -19.94
N ALA A 110 -5.47 26.32 -19.96
CA ALA A 110 -5.37 27.74 -19.61
C ALA A 110 -6.31 28.55 -20.51
N ARG A 111 -7.40 29.06 -19.93
CA ARG A 111 -8.28 30.02 -20.60
C ARG A 111 -7.68 31.40 -20.35
N LEU A 112 -7.35 32.11 -21.43
CA LEU A 112 -6.99 33.52 -21.33
C LEU A 112 -8.19 34.25 -20.73
N ALA A 113 -8.07 34.72 -19.48
CA ALA A 113 -9.02 35.64 -18.87
C ALA A 113 -8.85 37.02 -19.53
N GLY A 114 -9.24 37.11 -20.80
CA GLY A 114 -9.13 38.32 -21.58
C GLY A 114 -10.40 39.13 -21.48
N THR A 115 -10.31 40.37 -21.01
CA THR A 115 -11.24 41.42 -21.42
C THR A 115 -11.14 41.57 -22.93
N MET A 116 -11.98 40.83 -23.66
CA MET A 116 -12.07 40.96 -25.11
C MET A 116 -12.73 42.29 -25.41
N THR A 117 -12.05 43.13 -26.18
CA THR A 117 -12.69 44.33 -26.71
C THR A 117 -13.78 43.91 -27.71
N ARG A 118 -14.87 44.68 -27.79
CA ARG A 118 -16.00 44.38 -28.70
C ARG A 118 -15.53 44.11 -30.14
N LYS A 119 -14.50 44.84 -30.60
CA LYS A 119 -13.92 44.69 -31.94
C LYS A 119 -13.26 43.32 -32.15
N GLN A 120 -12.54 42.81 -31.15
CA GLN A 120 -11.92 41.49 -31.21
C GLN A 120 -12.97 40.37 -31.16
N ALA A 121 -14.02 40.52 -30.35
CA ALA A 121 -15.13 39.55 -30.32
C ALA A 121 -15.84 39.44 -31.68
N VAL A 122 -16.10 40.58 -32.35
CA VAL A 122 -16.70 40.58 -33.69
C VAL A 122 -15.79 39.94 -34.72
N ALA A 123 -14.47 40.18 -34.66
CA ALA A 123 -13.51 39.56 -35.57
C ALA A 123 -13.46 38.03 -35.41
N GLU A 124 -13.40 37.54 -34.17
CA GLU A 124 -13.44 36.11 -33.82
C GLU A 124 -14.73 35.42 -34.30
N LEU A 125 -15.89 36.04 -34.05
CA LEU A 125 -17.18 35.53 -34.52
C LEU A 125 -17.31 35.53 -36.06
N THR A 126 -16.68 36.50 -36.71
CA THR A 126 -16.65 36.55 -38.18
C THR A 126 -15.73 35.48 -38.76
N ALA A 127 -14.60 35.20 -38.10
CA ALA A 127 -13.64 34.18 -38.51
C ALA A 127 -14.15 32.73 -38.29
N THR A 128 -14.93 32.50 -37.24
CA THR A 128 -15.55 31.20 -36.94
C THR A 128 -16.85 30.94 -37.70
N ARG A 129 -17.38 31.94 -38.40
CA ARG A 129 -18.57 31.76 -39.24
C ARG A 129 -18.22 30.80 -40.37
N PRO A 130 -18.95 29.68 -40.53
CA PRO A 130 -18.70 28.76 -41.62
C PRO A 130 -18.83 29.53 -42.94
N ALA A 131 -17.84 29.37 -43.82
CA ALA A 131 -17.85 30.00 -45.13
C ALA A 131 -19.19 29.66 -45.79
N ARG A 132 -19.98 30.68 -46.11
CA ARG A 132 -21.18 30.53 -46.93
C ARG A 132 -20.72 29.81 -48.19
N PRO A 133 -21.33 28.66 -48.58
CA PRO A 133 -20.83 27.89 -49.70
C PRO A 133 -20.69 28.83 -50.89
N LYS A 134 -19.44 28.96 -51.39
CA LYS A 134 -19.18 29.66 -52.65
C LYS A 134 -19.99 28.93 -53.70
N ASP A 135 -20.74 29.70 -54.48
CA ASP A 135 -21.49 29.24 -55.65
C ASP A 135 -20.69 28.15 -56.36
N ASP A 136 -21.24 26.95 -56.35
CA ASP A 136 -20.54 25.66 -56.44
C ASP A 136 -19.94 25.41 -57.84
N GLY A 137 -19.80 26.45 -58.67
CA GLY A 137 -19.40 26.38 -60.07
C GLY A 137 -20.46 25.76 -60.99
N VAL A 138 -21.66 25.46 -60.48
CA VAL A 138 -22.71 24.73 -61.21
C VAL A 138 -23.53 25.70 -62.07
N PRO A 139 -23.56 25.51 -63.41
CA PRO A 139 -24.35 26.34 -64.34
C PRO A 139 -25.84 26.38 -63.98
N ALA A 140 -26.48 27.53 -64.21
CA ALA A 140 -27.83 27.87 -63.73
C ALA A 140 -28.99 26.94 -64.13
N GLY A 141 -28.75 25.87 -64.90
CA GLY A 141 -29.75 24.91 -65.37
C GLY A 141 -29.54 23.45 -64.94
N TYR A 142 -28.50 23.12 -64.17
CA TYR A 142 -28.20 21.72 -63.79
C TYR A 142 -28.69 21.41 -62.36
N MET A 143 -29.78 20.63 -62.28
CA MET A 143 -30.49 20.13 -61.08
C MET A 143 -31.09 21.18 -60.11
N PRO A 144 -32.23 20.87 -59.44
CA PRO A 144 -32.95 21.87 -58.66
C PRO A 144 -32.15 22.27 -57.41
N ARG A 145 -31.73 23.54 -57.37
CA ARG A 145 -31.18 24.19 -56.18
C ARG A 145 -32.21 24.11 -55.06
N ARG A 146 -31.75 23.83 -53.82
CA ARG A 146 -32.51 23.71 -52.56
C ARG A 146 -33.96 24.20 -52.66
N VAL A 147 -34.89 23.26 -52.70
CA VAL A 147 -36.32 23.54 -52.71
C VAL A 147 -36.66 24.40 -51.50
N ILE A 148 -37.07 25.65 -51.73
CA ILE A 148 -37.77 26.43 -50.70
C ILE A 148 -39.15 25.76 -50.61
N PRO A 149 -39.51 25.14 -49.48
CA PRO A 149 -40.82 24.52 -49.35
C PRO A 149 -41.91 25.56 -49.59
N GLY A 150 -42.87 25.28 -50.48
CA GLY A 150 -44.00 26.19 -50.69
C GLY A 150 -44.83 26.34 -49.41
N ALA A 151 -45.56 27.45 -49.25
CA ALA A 151 -46.26 27.86 -48.02
C ALA A 151 -47.18 26.80 -47.33
N ARG A 152 -47.51 25.71 -48.02
CA ARG A 152 -48.30 24.57 -47.54
C ARG A 152 -47.48 23.42 -46.93
N TRP A 153 -46.16 23.55 -46.86
CA TRP A 153 -45.27 22.55 -46.28
C TRP A 153 -45.03 22.86 -44.80
N ALA A 154 -45.26 21.88 -43.92
CA ALA A 154 -44.95 21.99 -42.50
C ALA A 154 -43.43 21.87 -42.31
N ILE A 155 -42.76 22.99 -42.03
CA ILE A 155 -41.34 23.00 -41.65
C ILE A 155 -41.27 22.90 -40.13
N PRO A 156 -40.67 21.82 -39.55
CA PRO A 156 -40.53 21.72 -38.11
C PRO A 156 -39.66 22.87 -37.60
N THR A 157 -40.23 23.70 -36.73
CA THR A 157 -39.49 24.77 -36.06
C THR A 157 -38.53 24.11 -35.07
N PRO A 158 -37.21 24.42 -35.10
CA PRO A 158 -36.32 23.93 -34.08
C PRO A 158 -36.83 24.39 -32.70
N PRO A 159 -36.81 23.53 -31.67
CA PRO A 159 -37.28 23.91 -30.35
C PRO A 159 -36.49 25.13 -29.88
N ALA A 160 -37.21 26.13 -29.34
CA ALA A 160 -36.60 27.30 -28.74
C ALA A 160 -35.60 26.84 -27.67
N SER A 161 -34.37 27.33 -27.77
CA SER A 161 -33.38 27.20 -26.69
C SER A 161 -34.01 27.76 -25.42
N THR A 162 -34.22 26.88 -24.43
CA THR A 162 -34.70 27.22 -23.10
C THR A 162 -33.83 28.34 -22.52
N PRO A 163 -34.41 29.44 -22.00
CA PRO A 163 -33.63 30.38 -21.21
C PRO A 163 -33.10 29.67 -19.95
N GLU A 164 -31.82 29.92 -19.66
CA GLU A 164 -31.14 29.50 -18.43
C GLU A 164 -31.95 29.92 -17.20
N ASP A 165 -32.26 28.92 -16.37
CA ASP A 165 -32.90 29.08 -15.08
C ASP A 165 -31.92 29.80 -14.13
N THR A 166 -32.25 31.03 -13.77
CA THR A 166 -31.58 31.79 -12.71
C THR A 166 -32.59 32.09 -11.62
N ALA A 167 -32.69 31.20 -10.64
CA ALA A 167 -33.02 31.47 -9.24
C ALA A 167 -32.78 30.22 -8.38
#